data_AF-A0A2V7J1T9-F1
#
_entry.id   AF-A0A2V7J1T9-F1
#
_cell.length_a   1.000
_cell.length_b   1.000
_cell.length_c   1.000
_cell.angle_alpha   90.00
_cell.angle_beta   90.00
_cell.angle_gamma   90.00
#
_symmetry.space_group_name_H-M   'P 1'
#
loop_
_entity.id
_entity.type
_entity.pdbx_description
1 polymer ?
#
loop_
_entity_poly.entity_id
_entity_poly.type
_entity_poly.pdbx_seq_one_letter_code
_entity_poly.pdbx_strand_id
1 'polypeptide(L)'
;MKISAFAFLIPFGACRRQGESARRHSDSAFAAMQARGQAVMGVDQYASAHVFEDLGDGGRIVLDADNPSDAAGIGAIRQHMRDIAAAFRGGDFAKPFQVHAQAVPGTSVMAARRIKITYEASDRPRGAEVRIRTTD
;
A
#
# COMPACT_ATOMS: atom_id res chain seq x y z
N MET A 1 -13.59 33.39 -68.71
CA MET A 1 -14.61 32.70 -67.91
C MET A 1 -14.07 31.34 -67.50
N LYS A 2 -14.12 31.03 -66.20
CA LYS A 2 -13.76 29.80 -65.47
C LYS A 2 -12.33 29.71 -64.89
N ILE A 3 -12.33 29.96 -63.58
CA ILE A 3 -11.31 29.81 -62.54
C ILE A 3 -11.23 28.32 -62.16
N SER A 4 -10.05 27.81 -61.84
CA SER A 4 -9.94 26.66 -60.95
C SER A 4 -8.68 26.78 -60.10
N ALA A 5 -8.89 27.22 -58.86
CA ALA A 5 -7.89 27.27 -57.81
C ALA A 5 -7.74 25.87 -57.19
N PHE A 6 -6.50 25.40 -57.05
CA PHE A 6 -6.17 24.26 -56.19
C PHE A 6 -5.65 24.80 -54.86
N ALA A 7 -6.49 24.72 -53.83
CA ALA A 7 -6.10 24.95 -52.46
C ALA A 7 -5.40 23.71 -51.92
N PHE A 8 -4.12 23.84 -51.55
CA PHE A 8 -3.38 22.80 -50.84
C PHE A 8 -3.56 23.02 -49.34
N LEU A 9 -4.36 22.14 -48.71
CA LEU A 9 -4.57 22.09 -47.27
C LEU A 9 -3.33 21.46 -46.61
N ILE A 10 -2.65 22.20 -45.75
CA ILE A 10 -1.61 21.66 -44.85
C ILE A 10 -2.32 21.09 -43.61
N PRO A 11 -2.24 19.77 -43.33
CA PRO A 11 -2.81 19.23 -42.11
C PRO A 11 -1.93 19.60 -40.91
N PHE A 12 -2.59 20.07 -39.85
CA PHE A 12 -2.02 20.23 -38.51
C PHE A 12 -1.43 18.89 -38.03
N GLY A 13 -0.10 18.81 -37.96
CA GLY A 13 0.62 17.74 -37.29
C GLY A 13 0.45 17.86 -35.78
N ALA A 14 -0.29 16.92 -35.20
CA ALA A 14 -0.64 16.87 -33.78
C ALA A 14 0.57 16.88 -32.84
N CYS A 15 0.47 17.66 -31.77
CA CYS A 15 1.33 17.59 -30.60
C CYS A 15 1.15 16.20 -29.95
N ARG A 16 2.16 15.33 -30.06
CA ARG A 16 2.14 13.98 -29.49
C ARG A 16 2.22 14.10 -27.97
N ARG A 17 1.11 13.84 -27.26
CA ARG A 17 1.03 13.81 -25.79
C ARG A 17 2.03 12.81 -25.21
N GLN A 18 3.10 13.29 -24.59
CA GLN A 18 4.06 12.49 -23.82
C GLN A 18 3.50 12.03 -22.44
N GLY A 19 2.23 12.29 -22.13
CA GLY A 19 1.63 12.04 -20.80
C GLY A 19 0.88 10.72 -20.61
N GLU A 20 0.77 9.86 -21.62
CA GLU A 20 -0.07 8.66 -21.56
C GLU A 20 0.69 7.40 -21.09
N SER A 21 2.00 7.33 -21.35
CA SER A 21 2.83 6.18 -20.99
C SER A 21 3.16 6.10 -19.50
N ALA A 22 3.34 7.25 -18.82
CA ALA A 22 3.66 7.28 -17.40
C ALA A 22 2.47 6.88 -16.52
N ARG A 23 1.23 7.27 -16.90
CA ARG A 23 0.00 6.91 -16.18
C ARG A 23 -0.35 5.42 -16.27
N ARG A 24 -0.23 4.80 -17.45
CA ARG A 24 -0.47 3.35 -17.59
C ARG A 24 0.54 2.51 -16.79
N HIS A 25 1.78 2.97 -16.66
CA HIS A 25 2.81 2.28 -15.91
C HIS A 25 2.57 2.35 -14.39
N SER A 26 2.17 3.53 -13.87
CA SER A 26 1.80 3.68 -12.45
C SER A 26 0.62 2.79 -12.07
N ASP A 27 -0.38 2.68 -12.95
CA ASP A 27 -1.56 1.83 -12.70
C ASP A 27 -1.16 0.34 -12.61
N SER A 28 -0.22 -0.10 -13.46
CA SER A 28 0.27 -1.48 -13.45
C SER A 28 1.14 -1.81 -12.22
N ALA A 29 2.00 -0.89 -11.80
CA ALA A 29 2.84 -1.07 -10.61
C ALA A 29 2.00 -1.10 -9.33
N PHE A 30 1.00 -0.21 -9.24
CA PHE A 30 0.05 -0.20 -8.14
C PHE A 30 -0.79 -1.48 -8.10
N ALA A 31 -1.37 -1.91 -9.22
CA ALA A 31 -2.11 -3.18 -9.27
C ALA A 31 -1.25 -4.39 -8.86
N ALA A 32 0.02 -4.42 -9.26
CA ALA A 32 0.95 -5.47 -8.84
C ALA A 32 1.23 -5.41 -7.32
N MET A 33 1.32 -4.21 -6.73
CA MET A 33 1.43 -4.05 -5.28
C MET A 33 0.18 -4.58 -4.57
N GLN A 34 -1.01 -4.27 -5.07
CA GLN A 34 -2.28 -4.75 -4.52
C GLN A 34 -2.37 -6.28 -4.57
N ALA A 35 -1.96 -6.91 -5.67
CA ALA A 35 -1.93 -8.36 -5.80
C ALA A 35 -0.97 -9.03 -4.79
N ARG A 36 0.22 -8.45 -4.57
CA ARG A 36 1.15 -8.92 -3.52
C ARG A 36 0.59 -8.69 -2.12
N GLY A 37 -0.07 -7.55 -1.89
CA GLY A 37 -0.79 -7.26 -0.66
C GLY A 37 -1.83 -8.34 -0.34
N GLN A 38 -2.66 -8.71 -1.32
CA GLN A 38 -3.63 -9.79 -1.14
C GLN A 38 -2.98 -11.14 -0.82
N ALA A 39 -1.87 -11.49 -1.50
CA ALA A 39 -1.14 -12.72 -1.23
C ALA A 39 -0.52 -12.76 0.19
N VAL A 40 -0.01 -11.62 0.68
CA VAL A 40 0.68 -11.50 1.98
C VAL A 40 -0.30 -11.34 3.15
N MET A 41 -1.38 -10.59 2.95
CA MET A 41 -2.35 -10.24 4.00
C MET A 41 -3.57 -11.16 4.01
N GLY A 42 -3.82 -11.88 2.92
CA GLY A 42 -4.99 -12.76 2.78
C GLY A 42 -6.31 -12.02 2.57
N VAL A 43 -6.28 -10.72 2.28
CA VAL A 43 -7.47 -9.88 2.08
C VAL A 43 -7.37 -9.03 0.82
N ASP A 44 -8.50 -8.80 0.17
CA ASP A 44 -8.58 -7.88 -0.98
C ASP A 44 -8.24 -6.46 -0.52
N GLN A 45 -7.15 -5.94 -1.06
CA GLN A 45 -6.64 -4.62 -0.71
C GLN A 45 -7.56 -3.48 -1.18
N TYR A 46 -8.42 -3.71 -2.17
CA TYR A 46 -9.40 -2.73 -2.64
C TYR A 46 -10.69 -2.72 -1.82
N ALA A 47 -10.90 -3.71 -0.96
CA ALA A 47 -12.03 -3.83 -0.05
C ALA A 47 -11.61 -3.65 1.43
N SER A 48 -10.47 -2.98 1.64
CA SER A 48 -9.91 -2.71 2.96
C SER A 48 -9.22 -1.35 2.99
N ALA A 49 -9.23 -0.71 4.14
CA ALA A 49 -8.50 0.52 4.40
C ALA A 49 -7.27 0.23 5.27
N HIS A 50 -6.08 0.49 4.73
CA HIS A 50 -4.81 0.38 5.43
C HIS A 50 -4.29 1.78 5.75
N VAL A 51 -4.22 2.12 7.04
CA VAL A 51 -3.85 3.45 7.52
C VAL A 51 -2.62 3.35 8.39
N PHE A 52 -1.67 4.25 8.15
CA PHE A 52 -0.46 4.42 8.96
C PHE A 52 -0.55 5.80 9.61
N GLU A 53 -0.43 5.85 10.93
CA GLU A 53 -0.55 7.09 11.71
C GLU A 53 0.72 7.29 12.55
N ASP A 54 1.28 8.49 12.46
CA ASP A 54 2.35 8.95 13.34
C ASP A 54 1.74 9.44 14.66
N LEU A 55 2.28 8.95 15.77
CA LEU A 55 1.79 9.27 17.12
C LEU A 55 2.96 9.75 17.98
N GLY A 56 2.66 10.53 19.03
CA GLY A 56 3.70 11.14 19.86
C GLY A 56 4.65 10.15 20.55
N ASP A 57 4.23 8.90 20.73
CA ASP A 57 5.00 7.81 21.33
C ASP A 57 5.42 6.71 20.33
N GLY A 58 5.29 6.96 19.02
CA GLY A 58 5.62 6.00 17.97
C GLY A 58 4.64 6.05 16.81
N GLY A 59 3.92 4.97 16.54
CA GLY A 59 2.98 4.92 15.42
C GLY A 59 1.87 3.89 15.59
N ARG A 60 0.91 3.92 14.67
CA ARG A 60 -0.19 2.94 14.60
C ARG A 60 -0.38 2.50 13.15
N ILE A 61 -0.53 1.20 12.97
CA ILE A 61 -0.96 0.59 11.71
C ILE A 61 -2.39 0.11 11.93
N VAL A 62 -3.33 0.55 11.11
CA VAL A 62 -4.72 0.09 11.15
C VAL A 62 -5.03 -0.59 9.82
N LEU A 63 -5.65 -1.76 9.89
CA LEU A 63 -6.24 -2.41 8.72
C LEU A 63 -7.68 -2.75 9.10
N ASP A 64 -8.64 -2.21 8.35
CA ASP A 64 -10.07 -2.44 8.53
C ASP A 64 -10.70 -2.86 7.19
N ALA A 65 -11.60 -3.85 7.21
CA ALA A 65 -12.42 -4.22 6.07
C ALA A 65 -13.47 -3.14 5.78
N ASP A 66 -13.77 -2.90 4.51
CA ASP A 66 -14.76 -1.91 4.09
C ASP A 66 -16.20 -2.34 4.44
N ASN A 67 -16.49 -3.63 4.29
CA ASN A 67 -17.77 -4.22 4.65
C ASN A 67 -17.74 -4.75 6.11
N PRO A 68 -18.51 -4.16 7.05
CA PRO A 68 -18.53 -4.64 8.43
C PRO A 68 -19.16 -6.03 8.61
N SER A 69 -19.83 -6.56 7.58
CA SER A 69 -20.40 -7.92 7.59
C SER A 69 -19.46 -8.97 7.01
N ASP A 70 -18.29 -8.60 6.50
CA ASP A 70 -17.28 -9.55 5.99
C ASP A 70 -16.51 -10.19 7.15
N ALA A 71 -17.15 -11.12 7.86
CA ALA A 71 -16.56 -11.80 9.00
C ALA A 71 -15.27 -12.56 8.64
N ALA A 72 -15.16 -13.07 7.41
CA ALA A 72 -13.98 -13.78 6.93
C ALA A 72 -12.80 -12.83 6.73
N GLY A 73 -13.00 -11.71 6.03
CA GLY A 73 -11.99 -10.67 5.85
C GLY A 73 -11.55 -10.05 7.18
N ILE A 74 -12.50 -9.74 8.06
CA ILE A 74 -12.20 -9.22 9.41
C ILE A 74 -11.33 -10.23 10.20
N GLY A 75 -11.66 -11.52 10.15
CA GLY A 75 -10.87 -12.58 10.79
C GLY A 75 -9.46 -12.68 10.23
N ALA A 76 -9.31 -12.62 8.90
CA ALA A 76 -8.01 -12.65 8.22
C ALA A 76 -7.15 -11.43 8.58
N ILE A 77 -7.73 -10.23 8.59
CA ILE A 77 -7.06 -8.99 9.01
C ILE A 77 -6.53 -9.13 10.45
N ARG A 78 -7.38 -9.56 11.39
CA ARG A 78 -6.98 -9.73 12.79
C ARG A 78 -5.82 -10.69 12.94
N GLN A 79 -5.84 -11.80 12.20
CA GLN A 79 -4.74 -12.76 12.22
C GLN A 79 -3.47 -12.15 11.63
N HIS A 80 -3.56 -11.50 10.48
CA HIS A 80 -2.44 -10.83 9.85
C HIS A 80 -1.77 -9.80 10.78
N MET A 81 -2.56 -8.97 11.47
CA MET A 81 -2.05 -7.93 12.36
C MET A 81 -1.33 -8.52 13.58
N ARG A 82 -1.82 -9.65 14.13
CA ARG A 82 -1.08 -10.39 15.18
C ARG A 82 0.24 -10.96 14.67
N ASP A 83 0.24 -11.53 13.46
CA ASP A 83 1.44 -12.11 12.89
C ASP A 83 2.53 -11.04 12.62
N ILE A 84 2.17 -9.87 12.09
CA ILE A 84 3.15 -8.79 11.88
C ILE A 84 3.66 -8.22 13.20
N ALA A 85 2.80 -8.09 14.23
CA ALA A 85 3.26 -7.63 15.54
C ALA A 85 4.29 -8.61 16.13
N ALA A 86 4.05 -9.92 16.00
CA ALA A 86 5.00 -10.95 16.43
C ALA A 86 6.32 -10.89 15.64
N ALA A 87 6.25 -10.78 14.31
CA ALA A 87 7.43 -10.69 13.44
C ALA A 87 8.25 -9.42 13.71
N PHE A 88 7.59 -8.26 13.80
CA PHE A 88 8.25 -6.97 14.03
C PHE A 88 8.95 -6.92 15.39
N ARG A 89 8.34 -7.50 16.43
CA ARG A 89 8.99 -7.69 17.74
C ARG A 89 10.26 -8.54 17.65
N GLY A 90 10.29 -9.50 16.72
CA GLY A 90 11.49 -10.28 16.38
C GLY A 90 12.51 -9.53 15.51
N GLY A 91 12.18 -8.33 15.03
CA GLY A 91 12.97 -7.58 14.05
C GLY A 91 12.83 -8.07 12.61
N ASP A 92 11.83 -8.90 12.31
CA ASP A 92 11.55 -9.43 10.97
C ASP A 92 10.53 -8.57 10.23
N PHE A 93 10.98 -7.87 9.18
CA PHE A 93 10.15 -7.00 8.33
C PHE A 93 9.99 -7.55 6.89
N ALA A 94 10.13 -8.86 6.67
CA ALA A 94 10.08 -9.45 5.34
C ALA A 94 8.73 -9.22 4.61
N LYS A 95 7.61 -9.27 5.33
CA LYS A 95 6.25 -9.10 4.75
C LYS A 95 6.08 -7.75 4.02
N PRO A 96 6.39 -6.59 4.63
CA PRO A 96 6.42 -5.32 3.91
C PRO A 96 7.29 -5.35 2.64
N PHE A 97 8.44 -6.03 2.67
CA PHE A 97 9.33 -6.08 1.50
C PHE A 97 8.72 -6.87 0.34
N GLN A 98 7.98 -7.95 0.65
CA GLN A 98 7.24 -8.71 -0.34
C GLN A 98 6.17 -7.85 -1.02
N VAL A 99 5.42 -7.04 -0.26
CA VAL A 99 4.38 -6.16 -0.83
C VAL A 99 5.00 -5.04 -1.67
N HIS A 100 5.99 -4.34 -1.12
CA HIS A 100 6.62 -3.20 -1.78
C HIS A 100 7.66 -3.56 -2.84
N ALA A 101 8.03 -4.85 -2.96
CA ALA A 101 9.09 -5.35 -3.84
C ALA A 101 10.44 -4.64 -3.64
N GLN A 102 10.69 -4.13 -2.44
CA GLN A 102 11.90 -3.43 -2.04
C GLN A 102 12.01 -3.40 -0.52
N ALA A 103 13.21 -3.12 0.00
CA ALA A 103 13.38 -2.82 1.41
C ALA A 103 12.61 -1.53 1.76
N VAL A 104 11.79 -1.59 2.81
CA VAL A 104 11.07 -0.42 3.31
C VAL A 104 12.01 0.42 4.18
N PRO A 105 12.20 1.72 3.89
CA PRO A 105 13.08 2.59 4.67
C PRO A 105 12.80 2.54 6.17
N GLY A 106 13.86 2.62 6.98
CA GLY A 106 13.77 2.61 8.46
C GLY A 106 13.69 1.22 9.10
N THR A 107 13.25 0.18 8.39
CA THR A 107 13.10 -1.18 8.96
C THR A 107 14.40 -1.79 9.49
N SER A 108 15.56 -1.47 8.89
CA SER A 108 16.87 -1.91 9.40
C SER A 108 17.20 -1.28 10.78
N VAL A 109 16.87 0.00 10.96
CA VAL A 109 17.02 0.70 12.24
C VAL A 109 16.06 0.13 13.28
N MET A 110 14.81 -0.12 12.89
CA MET A 110 13.80 -0.72 13.77
C MET A 110 14.22 -2.13 14.22
N ALA A 111 14.77 -2.95 13.32
CA ALA A 111 15.28 -4.29 13.66
C ALA A 111 16.48 -4.23 14.63
N ALA A 112 17.41 -3.30 14.40
CA ALA A 112 18.56 -3.08 15.30
C ALA A 112 18.12 -2.61 16.69
N ARG A 113 17.03 -1.83 16.78
CA ARG A 113 16.46 -1.28 18.01
C ARG A 113 15.28 -2.09 18.56
N ARG A 114 15.03 -3.32 18.11
CA ARG A 114 13.86 -4.12 18.51
C ARG A 114 13.65 -4.28 20.03
N ILE A 115 14.71 -4.15 20.85
CA ILE A 115 14.60 -4.19 22.32
C ILE A 115 14.05 -2.90 22.94
N LYS A 116 13.97 -1.81 22.16
CA LYS A 116 13.47 -0.48 22.55
C LYS A 116 12.10 -0.16 21.98
N ILE A 117 11.62 -0.97 21.02
CA ILE A 117 10.36 -0.74 20.32
C ILE A 117 9.39 -1.87 20.70
N THR A 118 8.18 -1.52 21.14
CA THR A 118 7.12 -2.50 21.37
C THR A 118 6.12 -2.51 20.20
N TYR A 119 5.57 -3.70 19.93
CA TYR A 119 4.58 -3.94 18.90
C TYR A 119 3.43 -4.72 19.51
N GLU A 120 2.25 -4.11 19.57
CA GLU A 120 1.06 -4.68 20.21
C GLU A 120 -0.11 -4.67 19.24
N ALA A 121 -0.61 -5.86 18.90
CA ALA A 121 -1.81 -5.99 18.09
C ALA A 121 -3.07 -5.96 18.97
N SER A 122 -4.12 -5.29 18.52
CA SER A 122 -5.46 -5.33 19.13
C SER A 122 -6.55 -5.42 18.08
N ASP A 123 -7.59 -6.19 18.40
CA ASP A 123 -8.74 -6.34 17.52
C ASP A 123 -9.59 -5.05 17.50
N ARG A 124 -10.13 -4.73 16.33
CA ARG A 124 -11.09 -3.64 16.09
C ARG A 124 -12.39 -4.23 15.53
N PRO A 125 -13.53 -3.52 15.60
CA PRO A 125 -14.80 -4.04 15.08
C PRO A 125 -14.74 -4.50 13.63
N ARG A 126 -13.95 -3.81 12.79
CA ARG A 126 -13.82 -4.07 11.35
C ARG A 126 -12.47 -4.66 10.94
N GLY A 127 -11.62 -5.03 11.90
CA GLY A 127 -10.25 -5.44 11.59
C GLY A 127 -9.38 -5.45 12.83
N ALA A 128 -8.19 -4.88 12.74
CA ALA A 128 -7.23 -4.78 13.84
C ALA A 128 -6.25 -3.62 13.64
N GLU A 129 -5.53 -3.29 14.71
CA GLU A 129 -4.40 -2.37 14.66
C GLU A 129 -3.15 -2.99 15.28
N VAL A 130 -1.99 -2.44 14.94
CA VAL A 130 -0.73 -2.63 15.66
C VAL A 130 -0.27 -1.28 16.18
N ARG A 131 -0.12 -1.15 17.50
CA ARG A 131 0.56 -0.01 18.11
C ARG A 131 2.06 -0.29 18.18
N ILE A 132 2.81 0.68 17.67
CA ILE A 132 4.26 0.74 17.72
C ILE A 132 4.60 1.81 18.75
N ARG A 133 5.36 1.47 19.79
CA ARG A 133 5.78 2.44 20.81
C ARG A 133 7.27 2.39 21.08
N THR A 134 7.84 3.56 21.37
CA THR A 134 9.23 3.71 21.78
C THR A 134 9.38 4.94 22.67
N THR A 135 10.41 4.96 23.52
CA THR A 135 10.80 6.13 24.34
C THR A 135 12.25 6.55 24.09
N ASP A 136 12.89 5.96 23.06
CA ASP A 136 14.24 6.32 22.61
C ASP A 136 14.31 7.76 22.07
#